data_AF-A0A1V5VVC1-F1
#
_entry.id   AF-A0A1V5VVC1-F1
#
_cell.length_a   1.000
_cell.length_b   1.000
_cell.length_c   1.000
_cell.angle_alpha   90.00
_cell.angle_beta   90.00
_cell.angle_gamma   90.00
#
_symmetry.space_group_name_H-M   'P 1'
#
loop_
_entity.id
_entity.type
_entity.pdbx_description
1 polymer ?
#
loop_
_entity_poly.entity_id
_entity_poly.type
_entity_poly.pdbx_seq_one_letter_code
_entity_poly.pdbx_strand_id
1 'polypeptide(L)'
;MQKVFYVLIRYKKIAIFCSITCIVLASTLLFLHEVQRADIQLLEHVQELVDRQKFIIHIPQGWEIEGESNCLQQSHYSISYINNQGVFRKIIYPYIHHDTKFCISKQIAVQWTLYHTITIATIGIVSIIFWILLYYVLTMFVYAQIWKYIVHIQRMCKGDFFDSSDTQIIKKLTYILNMYQSQNAIQKALQTEFASSFKQIHSDLHFYFEQKKIPDTWYREFKNLYELLDTTAQ
;
A
#
# COMPACT_ATOMS: atom_id res chain seq x y z
N MET A 1 20.46 2.73 -4.04
CA MET A 1 20.47 1.38 -4.66
C MET A 1 20.08 0.30 -3.67
N GLN A 2 20.85 0.01 -2.61
CA GLN A 2 20.55 -1.07 -1.65
C GLN A 2 19.09 -1.12 -1.15
N LYS A 3 18.51 0.02 -0.77
CA LYS A 3 17.11 0.12 -0.33
C LYS A 3 16.10 -0.26 -1.42
N VAL A 4 16.30 0.19 -2.66
CA VAL A 4 15.44 -0.11 -3.81
C VAL A 4 15.46 -1.61 -4.12
N PHE A 5 16.63 -2.23 -4.00
CA PHE A 5 16.79 -3.66 -4.22
C PHE A 5 16.12 -4.49 -3.13
N TYR A 6 16.27 -4.08 -1.87
CA TYR A 6 15.58 -4.71 -0.75
C TYR A 6 14.06 -4.72 -0.98
N VAL A 7 13.51 -3.59 -1.47
CA VAL A 7 12.09 -3.47 -1.83
C VAL A 7 11.73 -4.41 -2.99
N LEU A 8 12.53 -4.48 -4.06
CA LEU A 8 12.27 -5.38 -5.20
C LEU A 8 12.28 -6.87 -4.80
N ILE A 9 13.23 -7.29 -3.96
CA ILE A 9 13.32 -8.69 -3.50
C ILE A 9 12.09 -9.06 -2.66
N ARG A 10 11.61 -8.15 -1.81
CA ARG A 10 10.45 -8.38 -0.95
C ARG A 10 9.15 -7.85 -1.54
N TYR A 11 9.16 -7.48 -2.81
CA TYR A 11 8.09 -6.69 -3.42
C TYR A 11 6.72 -7.31 -3.26
N LYS A 12 6.60 -8.61 -3.58
CA LYS A 12 5.34 -9.36 -3.47
C LYS A 12 4.78 -9.32 -2.04
N LYS A 13 5.64 -9.51 -1.03
CA LYS A 13 5.22 -9.51 0.39
C LYS A 13 4.77 -8.12 0.82
N ILE A 14 5.52 -7.09 0.45
CA ILE A 14 5.19 -5.69 0.76
C ILE A 14 3.88 -5.28 0.08
N ALA A 15 3.73 -5.57 -1.21
CA ALA A 15 2.54 -5.24 -1.97
C ALA A 15 1.27 -5.90 -1.41
N ILE A 16 1.35 -7.18 -1.03
CA ILE A 16 0.23 -7.90 -0.40
C ILE A 16 -0.12 -7.26 0.95
N PHE A 17 0.86 -7.07 1.83
CA PHE A 17 0.63 -6.50 3.15
C PHE A 17 0.01 -5.09 3.08
N CYS A 18 0.56 -4.22 2.24
CA CYS A 18 0.06 -2.87 2.07
C CYS A 18 -1.34 -2.85 1.43
N SER A 19 -1.63 -3.71 0.44
CA SER A 19 -2.94 -3.78 -0.19
C SER A 19 -4.03 -4.25 0.79
N ILE A 20 -3.74 -5.28 1.59
CA ILE A 20 -4.66 -5.76 2.63
C ILE A 20 -4.91 -4.66 3.65
N THR A 21 -3.86 -3.98 4.11
CA THR A 21 -3.98 -2.89 5.08
C THR A 21 -4.85 -1.75 4.54
N CYS A 22 -4.68 -1.37 3.26
CA CYS A 22 -5.50 -0.34 2.63
C CYS A 22 -6.98 -0.74 2.55
N ILE A 23 -7.27 -2.00 2.18
CA ILE A 23 -8.64 -2.50 2.08
C ILE A 23 -9.31 -2.53 3.46
N VAL A 24 -8.60 -3.03 4.49
CA VAL A 24 -9.13 -3.07 5.86
C VAL A 24 -9.41 -1.66 6.36
N LEU A 25 -8.45 -0.73 6.23
CA LEU A 25 -8.63 0.66 6.64
C LEU A 25 -9.80 1.34 5.92
N ALA A 26 -9.91 1.16 4.60
CA ALA A 26 -11.02 1.71 3.83
C ALA A 26 -12.37 1.13 4.28
N SER A 27 -12.44 -0.18 4.54
CA SER A 27 -13.65 -0.85 5.01
C SER A 27 -14.07 -0.33 6.39
N THR A 28 -13.13 -0.16 7.31
CA THR A 28 -13.38 0.41 8.64
C THR A 28 -13.87 1.85 8.55
N LEU A 29 -13.26 2.68 7.69
CA LEU A 29 -13.68 4.07 7.51
C LEU A 29 -15.09 4.17 6.94
N LEU A 30 -15.43 3.35 5.93
CA LEU A 30 -16.78 3.30 5.38
C LEU A 30 -17.81 2.83 6.42
N PHE A 31 -17.47 1.84 7.22
CA PHE A 31 -18.33 1.40 8.31
C PHE A 31 -18.57 2.50 9.34
N LEU A 32 -17.52 3.18 9.79
CA LEU A 32 -17.63 4.30 10.73
C LEU A 32 -18.46 5.45 10.15
N HIS A 33 -18.34 5.72 8.84
CA HIS A 33 -19.14 6.71 8.16
C HIS A 33 -20.64 6.37 8.19
N GLU A 34 -21.01 5.12 7.93
CA GLU A 34 -22.42 4.69 7.99
C GLU A 34 -22.96 4.68 9.43
N VAL A 35 -22.13 4.37 10.43
CA VAL A 35 -22.50 4.53 11.85
C VAL A 35 -22.80 6.00 12.16
N GLN A 36 -21.92 6.93 11.76
CA GLN A 36 -22.14 8.36 11.95
C GLN A 36 -23.39 8.85 11.24
N ARG A 37 -23.64 8.37 10.02
CA ARG A 37 -24.85 8.71 9.26
C ARG A 37 -26.11 8.24 9.96
N ALA A 38 -26.12 7.00 10.46
CA ALA A 38 -27.25 6.47 11.23
C ALA A 38 -27.49 7.29 12.52
N ASP A 39 -26.41 7.69 13.21
CA ASP A 39 -26.51 8.53 14.41
C ASP A 39 -27.11 9.90 14.08
N ILE A 40 -26.67 10.55 13.00
CA ILE A 40 -27.23 11.83 12.54
C ILE A 40 -28.72 11.68 12.23
N GLN A 41 -29.12 10.64 11.50
CA GLN A 41 -30.53 10.38 11.22
C GLN A 41 -31.36 10.16 12.49
N LEU A 42 -30.83 9.42 13.48
CA LEU A 42 -31.51 9.25 14.77
C LEU A 42 -31.68 10.59 15.50
N LEU A 43 -30.67 11.45 15.46
CA LEU A 43 -30.73 12.79 16.06
C LEU A 43 -31.74 13.70 15.37
N GLU A 44 -31.81 13.68 14.04
CA GLU A 44 -32.83 14.41 13.27
C GLU A 44 -34.25 14.00 13.71
N HIS A 45 -34.50 12.70 13.87
CA HIS A 45 -35.78 12.21 14.36
C HIS A 45 -36.10 12.63 15.80
N VAL A 46 -35.10 12.73 16.67
CA VAL A 46 -35.28 13.28 18.03
C VAL A 46 -35.62 14.75 17.95
N GLN A 47 -34.93 15.52 17.10
CA GLN A 47 -35.20 16.94 16.95
C GLN A 47 -36.63 17.19 16.44
N GLU A 48 -37.07 16.46 15.41
CA GLU A 48 -38.46 16.50 14.93
C GLU A 48 -39.46 16.14 16.04
N LEU A 49 -39.11 15.18 16.90
CA LEU A 49 -39.95 14.76 18.01
C LEU A 49 -40.07 15.87 19.06
N VAL A 50 -38.97 16.51 19.45
CA VAL A 50 -38.95 17.63 20.39
C VAL A 50 -39.79 18.80 19.87
N ASP A 51 -39.69 19.11 18.57
CA ASP A 51 -40.46 20.19 17.94
C ASP A 51 -41.97 19.87 17.91
N ARG A 52 -42.34 18.60 17.65
CA ARG A 52 -43.74 18.14 17.57
C ARG A 52 -44.37 17.79 18.93
N GLN A 53 -43.60 17.51 19.97
CA GLN A 53 -44.09 17.15 21.31
C GLN A 53 -44.95 18.26 21.94
N LYS A 54 -44.80 19.51 21.47
CA LYS A 54 -45.69 20.63 21.83
C LYS A 54 -47.14 20.47 21.33
N PHE A 55 -47.39 19.59 20.36
CA PHE A 55 -48.65 19.50 19.62
C PHE A 55 -49.26 18.10 19.56
N ILE A 56 -48.53 17.04 19.90
CA ILE A 56 -48.97 15.64 19.68
C ILE A 56 -49.03 14.86 21.00
N ILE A 57 -50.16 14.18 21.24
CA ILE A 57 -50.40 13.31 22.42
C ILE A 57 -49.99 11.84 22.14
N HIS A 58 -49.86 11.46 20.87
CA HIS A 58 -49.56 10.11 20.42
C HIS A 58 -48.08 9.88 20.08
N ILE A 59 -47.61 8.66 20.30
CA ILE A 59 -46.25 8.24 19.93
C ILE A 59 -46.13 8.27 18.40
N PRO A 60 -45.12 8.95 17.83
CA PRO A 60 -44.96 9.02 16.38
C PRO A 60 -44.65 7.63 15.79
N GLN A 61 -45.07 7.42 14.54
CA GLN A 61 -44.87 6.16 13.84
C GLN A 61 -43.38 5.77 13.79
N GLY A 62 -43.08 4.51 14.09
CA GLY A 62 -41.71 3.97 14.11
C GLY A 62 -40.93 4.23 15.40
N TRP A 63 -41.58 4.77 16.44
CA TRP A 63 -41.08 4.80 17.81
C TRP A 63 -41.77 3.73 18.66
N GLU A 64 -41.01 3.07 19.52
CA GLU A 64 -41.49 2.01 20.42
C GLU A 64 -41.35 2.43 21.87
N ILE A 65 -42.23 1.95 22.76
CA ILE A 65 -42.13 2.18 24.20
C ILE A 65 -41.13 1.17 24.77
N GLU A 66 -40.11 1.66 25.48
CA GLU A 66 -39.19 0.79 26.21
C GLU A 66 -39.83 0.27 27.50
N GLY A 67 -39.64 -1.01 27.78
CA GLY A 67 -40.09 -1.62 29.04
C GLY A 67 -39.27 -1.20 30.26
N GLU A 68 -38.04 -0.69 30.06
CA GLU A 68 -37.17 -0.22 31.13
C GLU A 68 -37.23 1.29 31.30
N SER A 69 -37.51 1.75 32.53
CA SER A 69 -37.64 3.17 32.88
C SER A 69 -36.32 3.85 33.27
N ASN A 70 -35.19 3.14 33.15
CA ASN A 70 -33.86 3.64 33.52
C ASN A 70 -33.48 4.93 32.75
N CYS A 71 -34.04 5.15 31.56
CA CYS A 71 -33.80 6.36 30.78
C CYS A 71 -34.40 7.63 31.42
N LEU A 72 -35.41 7.50 32.30
CA LEU A 72 -36.04 8.64 32.97
C LEU A 72 -35.12 9.31 34.01
N GLN A 73 -34.05 8.63 34.42
CA GLN A 73 -33.02 9.19 35.29
C GLN A 73 -32.02 10.08 34.53
N GLN A 74 -32.01 10.02 33.19
CA GLN A 74 -31.12 10.80 32.33
C GLN A 74 -31.87 12.01 31.77
N SER A 75 -31.24 13.19 31.79
CA SER A 75 -31.80 14.41 31.20
C SER A 75 -31.65 14.49 29.68
N HIS A 76 -30.94 13.55 29.07
CA HIS A 76 -30.56 13.56 27.66
C HIS A 76 -30.84 12.21 27.00
N TYR A 77 -30.84 12.20 25.67
CA TYR A 77 -30.91 10.97 24.88
C TYR A 77 -29.64 10.13 25.05
N SER A 78 -29.75 8.82 24.85
CA SER A 78 -28.61 7.92 24.72
C SER A 78 -28.66 7.16 23.41
N ILE A 79 -27.50 6.98 22.75
CA ILE A 79 -27.37 6.19 21.52
C ILE A 79 -26.48 4.99 21.80
N SER A 80 -26.98 3.80 21.52
CA SER A 80 -26.26 2.55 21.74
C SER A 80 -26.51 1.55 20.62
N TYR A 81 -25.69 0.50 20.59
CA TYR A 81 -25.93 -0.65 19.71
C TYR A 81 -26.94 -1.60 20.35
N ILE A 82 -27.81 -2.20 19.53
CA ILE A 82 -28.71 -3.25 19.99
C ILE A 82 -27.92 -4.54 20.20
N ASN A 83 -28.03 -5.13 21.38
CA ASN A 83 -27.44 -6.44 21.74
C ASN A 83 -25.94 -6.58 21.42
N ASN A 84 -25.19 -5.47 21.37
CA ASN A 84 -23.79 -5.41 20.93
C ASN A 84 -23.51 -5.98 19.52
N GLN A 85 -24.53 -6.13 18.67
CA GLN A 85 -24.37 -6.77 17.36
C GLN A 85 -23.83 -5.82 16.28
N GLY A 86 -23.66 -4.52 16.55
CA GLY A 86 -23.05 -3.56 15.61
C GLY A 86 -23.90 -3.19 14.38
N VAL A 87 -25.00 -3.92 14.13
CA VAL A 87 -25.83 -3.81 12.92
C VAL A 87 -26.96 -2.78 13.07
N PHE A 88 -27.39 -2.51 14.29
CA PHE A 88 -28.47 -1.55 14.56
C PHE A 88 -28.03 -0.52 15.59
N ARG A 89 -28.33 0.74 15.31
CA ARG A 89 -28.21 1.87 16.24
C ARG A 89 -29.58 2.16 16.81
N LYS A 90 -29.64 2.31 18.13
CA LYS A 90 -30.86 2.61 18.88
C LYS A 90 -30.65 3.90 19.65
N ILE A 91 -31.59 4.82 19.51
CA ILE A 91 -31.68 6.01 20.36
C ILE A 91 -32.79 5.79 21.38
N ILE A 92 -32.53 6.12 22.63
CA ILE A 92 -33.51 6.12 23.71
C ILE A 92 -33.68 7.56 24.19
N TYR A 93 -34.93 8.00 24.25
CA TYR A 93 -35.30 9.35 24.64
C TYR A 93 -36.35 9.33 25.77
N PRO A 94 -36.15 10.11 26.85
CA PRO A 94 -37.15 10.26 27.90
C PRO A 94 -38.31 11.15 27.41
N TYR A 95 -39.47 10.54 27.15
CA TYR A 95 -40.67 11.27 26.77
C TYR A 95 -41.42 11.74 28.02
N ILE A 96 -41.62 13.05 28.13
CA ILE A 96 -42.30 13.70 29.26
C ILE A 96 -43.38 14.61 28.71
N HIS A 97 -44.64 14.20 28.82
CA HIS A 97 -45.77 15.04 28.41
C HIS A 97 -46.82 15.07 29.52
N HIS A 98 -47.04 16.27 30.07
CA HIS A 98 -47.83 16.48 31.29
C HIS A 98 -47.39 15.53 32.42
N ASP A 99 -48.28 14.65 32.87
CA ASP A 99 -48.05 13.70 33.97
C ASP A 99 -47.52 12.34 33.51
N THR A 100 -47.47 12.11 32.20
CA THR A 100 -46.98 10.83 31.63
C THR A 100 -45.48 10.91 31.33
N LYS A 101 -44.74 9.96 31.91
CA LYS A 101 -43.29 9.82 31.72
C LYS A 101 -42.99 8.39 31.31
N PHE A 102 -42.44 8.21 30.11
CA PHE A 102 -42.03 6.90 29.62
C PHE A 102 -40.84 7.04 28.68
N CYS A 103 -40.12 5.93 28.49
CA CYS A 103 -38.99 5.86 27.59
C CYS A 103 -39.48 5.46 26.21
N ILE A 104 -39.09 6.21 25.18
CA ILE A 104 -39.31 5.83 23.78
C ILE A 104 -37.99 5.53 23.11
N SER A 105 -38.00 4.61 22.17
CA SER A 105 -36.84 4.31 21.36
C SER A 105 -37.15 4.27 19.88
N LYS A 106 -36.11 4.53 19.10
CA LYS A 106 -36.12 4.34 17.66
C LYS A 106 -34.84 3.64 17.24
N GLN A 107 -34.98 2.70 16.33
CA GLN A 107 -33.88 1.91 15.80
C GLN A 107 -33.70 2.15 14.31
N ILE A 108 -32.44 2.29 13.89
CA ILE A 108 -32.04 2.39 12.48
C ILE A 108 -30.95 1.35 12.22
N ALA A 109 -31.09 0.63 11.11
CA ALA A 109 -30.08 -0.32 10.65
C ALA A 109 -28.89 0.43 10.04
N VAL A 110 -27.68 0.04 10.42
CA VAL A 110 -26.45 0.43 9.72
C VAL A 110 -26.40 -0.39 8.43
N GLN A 111 -26.91 0.18 7.34
CA GLN A 111 -27.09 -0.55 6.09
C GLN A 111 -25.82 -0.55 5.25
N TRP A 112 -25.24 -1.74 5.09
CA TRP A 112 -24.19 -1.94 4.10
C TRP A 112 -24.79 -2.03 2.69
N THR A 113 -24.62 -0.98 1.90
CA THR A 113 -25.17 -0.93 0.54
C THR A 113 -24.24 -1.58 -0.50
N LEU A 114 -24.79 -1.93 -1.66
CA LEU A 114 -24.03 -2.41 -2.83
C LEU A 114 -22.92 -1.43 -3.23
N TYR A 115 -23.15 -0.12 -3.06
CA TYR A 115 -22.18 0.92 -3.38
C TYR A 115 -20.89 0.80 -2.54
N HIS A 116 -21.00 0.44 -1.27
CA HIS A 116 -19.84 0.22 -0.40
C HIS A 116 -19.00 -0.96 -0.89
N THR A 117 -19.65 -2.06 -1.25
CA THR A 117 -18.99 -3.24 -1.82
C THR A 117 -18.28 -2.91 -3.13
N ILE A 118 -18.95 -2.18 -4.03
CA ILE A 118 -18.34 -1.72 -5.30
C ILE A 118 -17.14 -0.83 -5.02
N THR A 119 -17.25 0.12 -4.07
CA THR A 119 -16.18 1.05 -3.72
C THR A 119 -14.93 0.30 -3.23
N ILE A 120 -15.10 -0.68 -2.33
CA ILE A 120 -13.97 -1.49 -1.84
C ILE A 120 -13.36 -2.32 -2.97
N ALA A 121 -14.18 -2.90 -3.84
CA ALA A 121 -13.69 -3.64 -5.00
C ALA A 121 -12.87 -2.74 -5.93
N THR A 122 -13.34 -1.52 -6.20
CA THR A 122 -12.61 -0.52 -7.00
C THR A 122 -11.28 -0.14 -6.33
N ILE A 123 -11.25 0.12 -5.02
CA ILE A 123 -10.02 0.40 -4.27
C ILE A 123 -9.04 -0.77 -4.38
N GLY A 124 -9.53 -2.01 -4.28
CA GLY A 124 -8.71 -3.22 -4.45
C GLY A 124 -8.08 -3.29 -5.85
N ILE A 125 -8.87 -3.08 -6.91
CA ILE A 125 -8.38 -3.10 -8.30
C ILE A 125 -7.34 -2.00 -8.53
N VAL A 126 -7.63 -0.77 -8.08
CA VAL A 126 -6.70 0.37 -8.22
C VAL A 126 -5.40 0.10 -7.46
N SER A 127 -5.47 -0.47 -6.25
CA SER A 127 -4.29 -0.87 -5.48
C SER A 127 -3.43 -1.89 -6.25
N ILE A 128 -4.05 -2.92 -6.85
CA ILE A 128 -3.32 -3.92 -7.65
C ILE A 128 -2.64 -3.27 -8.85
N ILE A 129 -3.35 -2.43 -9.60
CA ILE A 129 -2.78 -1.72 -10.76
C ILE A 129 -1.62 -0.83 -10.34
N PHE A 130 -1.75 -0.11 -9.22
CA PHE A 130 -0.68 0.71 -8.66
C PHE A 130 0.57 -0.12 -8.35
N TRP A 131 0.43 -1.28 -7.71
CA TRP A 131 1.57 -2.16 -7.43
C TRP A 131 2.12 -2.82 -8.70
N ILE A 132 1.36 -3.00 -9.77
CA ILE A 132 1.93 -3.45 -11.05
C ILE A 132 2.78 -2.34 -11.66
N LEU A 133 2.25 -1.11 -11.74
CA LEU A 133 2.96 0.03 -12.30
C LEU A 133 4.22 0.38 -11.51
N LEU A 134 4.13 0.39 -10.18
CA LEU A 134 5.28 0.67 -9.31
C LEU A 134 6.38 -0.37 -9.51
N TYR A 135 6.04 -1.64 -9.76
CA TYR A 135 7.02 -2.69 -10.04
C TYR A 135 7.80 -2.38 -11.32
N TYR A 136 7.10 -1.99 -12.38
CA TYR A 136 7.72 -1.60 -13.64
C TYR A 136 8.61 -0.37 -13.48
N VAL A 137 8.14 0.66 -12.77
CA VAL A 137 8.94 1.88 -12.52
C VAL A 137 10.22 1.55 -11.75
N LEU A 138 10.14 0.75 -10.68
CA LEU A 138 11.31 0.35 -9.90
C LEU A 138 12.28 -0.50 -10.71
N THR A 139 11.77 -1.41 -11.55
CA THR A 139 12.59 -2.25 -12.43
C THR A 139 13.30 -1.41 -13.48
N MET A 140 12.59 -0.50 -14.15
CA MET A 140 13.17 0.41 -15.13
C MET A 140 14.20 1.35 -14.51
N PHE A 141 13.95 1.86 -13.30
CA PHE A 141 14.92 2.67 -12.57
C PHE A 141 16.24 1.90 -12.35
N VAL A 142 16.12 0.63 -11.96
CA VAL A 142 17.27 -0.25 -11.77
C VAL A 142 18.01 -0.50 -13.09
N TYR A 143 17.28 -0.80 -14.16
CA TYR A 143 17.87 -1.03 -15.49
C TYR A 143 18.61 0.21 -15.99
N ALA A 144 18.04 1.40 -15.83
CA ALA A 144 18.70 2.65 -16.18
C ALA A 144 20.02 2.87 -15.44
N GLN A 145 20.10 2.46 -14.16
CA GLN A 145 21.34 2.54 -13.39
C GLN A 145 22.39 1.54 -13.88
N ILE A 146 21.98 0.30 -14.17
CA ILE A 146 22.88 -0.72 -14.72
C ILE A 146 23.42 -0.27 -16.07
N TRP A 147 22.56 0.22 -16.95
CA TRP A 147 22.93 0.77 -18.25
C TRP A 147 23.95 1.91 -18.10
N LYS A 148 23.71 2.84 -17.18
CA LYS A 148 24.66 3.93 -16.89
C LYS A 148 26.05 3.40 -16.51
N TYR A 149 26.13 2.36 -15.69
CA TYR A 149 27.41 1.76 -15.30
C TYR A 149 28.08 1.00 -16.46
N ILE A 150 27.30 0.27 -17.27
CA ILE A 150 27.77 -0.41 -18.48
C ILE A 150 28.43 0.58 -19.44
N VAL A 151 27.71 1.66 -19.80
CA VAL A 151 28.20 2.69 -20.73
C VAL A 151 29.47 3.36 -20.19
N HIS A 152 29.51 3.63 -18.88
CA HIS A 152 30.67 4.25 -18.26
C HIS A 152 31.92 3.35 -18.32
N ILE A 153 31.77 2.05 -18.05
CA ILE A 153 32.88 1.08 -18.15
C ILE A 153 33.35 0.92 -19.60
N GLN A 154 32.42 0.81 -20.56
CA GLN A 154 32.78 0.75 -21.98
C GLN A 154 33.56 1.99 -22.43
N ARG A 155 33.20 3.18 -21.91
CA ARG A 155 33.92 4.42 -22.20
C ARG A 155 35.32 4.42 -21.62
N MET A 156 35.53 3.91 -20.40
CA MET A 156 36.87 3.76 -19.81
C MET A 156 37.74 2.86 -20.67
N CYS A 157 37.22 1.69 -21.05
CA CYS A 157 37.94 0.76 -21.91
C CYS A 157 38.32 1.47 -23.21
N LYS A 158 37.36 2.00 -23.98
CA LYS A 158 37.66 2.66 -25.27
C LYS A 158 38.56 3.90 -25.18
N GLY A 159 38.54 4.62 -24.05
CA GLY A 159 39.29 5.86 -23.87
C GLY A 159 40.72 5.66 -23.39
N ASP A 160 41.13 4.44 -23.01
CA ASP A 160 42.39 4.15 -22.30
C ASP A 160 42.63 5.10 -21.10
N PHE A 161 41.55 5.66 -20.54
CA PHE A 161 41.59 6.61 -19.43
C PHE A 161 40.91 6.02 -18.22
N PHE A 162 41.65 6.11 -17.13
CA PHE A 162 41.43 5.37 -15.92
C PHE A 162 41.57 6.41 -14.80
N ASP A 163 40.47 6.87 -14.20
CA ASP A 163 40.48 7.75 -13.02
C ASP A 163 40.14 7.00 -11.71
N SER A 164 40.71 7.45 -10.60
CA SER A 164 40.43 6.97 -9.24
C SER A 164 38.93 6.89 -8.90
N SER A 165 38.10 7.84 -9.38
CA SER A 165 36.64 7.84 -9.16
C SER A 165 35.91 6.69 -9.86
N ASP A 166 36.52 6.11 -10.89
CA ASP A 166 35.93 5.07 -11.73
C ASP A 166 35.87 3.70 -11.03
N THR A 167 36.77 3.45 -10.10
CA THR A 167 36.78 2.24 -9.27
C THR A 167 35.48 2.06 -8.48
N GLN A 168 34.84 3.16 -8.06
CA GLN A 168 33.56 3.10 -7.37
C GLN A 168 32.43 2.62 -8.27
N ILE A 169 32.53 2.88 -9.58
CA ILE A 169 31.50 2.51 -10.55
C ILE A 169 31.56 1.01 -10.83
N ILE A 170 32.76 0.46 -10.99
CA ILE A 170 32.98 -0.99 -11.12
C ILE A 170 32.47 -1.70 -9.86
N LYS A 171 32.87 -1.23 -8.67
CA LYS A 171 32.38 -1.77 -7.38
C LYS A 171 30.85 -1.74 -7.28
N LYS A 172 30.20 -0.66 -7.74
CA LYS A 172 28.73 -0.56 -7.76
C LYS A 172 28.12 -1.57 -8.72
N LEU A 173 28.62 -1.72 -9.94
CA LEU A 173 28.11 -2.71 -10.88
C LEU A 173 28.31 -4.14 -10.38
N THR A 174 29.52 -4.49 -9.93
CA THR A 174 29.84 -5.80 -9.34
C THR A 174 28.93 -6.11 -8.14
N TYR A 175 28.74 -5.15 -7.23
CA TYR A 175 27.83 -5.33 -6.10
C TYR A 175 26.38 -5.60 -6.54
N ILE A 176 25.92 -4.86 -7.55
CA ILE A 176 24.59 -5.02 -8.13
C ILE A 176 24.44 -6.42 -8.73
N LEU A 177 25.37 -6.85 -9.58
CA LEU A 177 25.37 -8.19 -10.20
C LEU A 177 25.44 -9.33 -9.17
N ASN A 178 26.30 -9.20 -8.15
CA ASN A 178 26.39 -10.16 -7.04
C ASN A 178 25.08 -10.31 -6.26
N MET A 179 24.44 -9.18 -5.93
CA MET A 179 23.13 -9.22 -5.28
C MET A 179 22.09 -9.97 -6.13
N TYR A 180 22.19 -9.90 -7.45
CA TYR A 180 21.25 -10.58 -8.35
C TYR A 180 21.50 -12.05 -8.56
N GLN A 181 22.75 -12.52 -8.51
CA GLN A 181 23.05 -13.95 -8.51
C GLN A 181 22.35 -14.69 -7.36
N SER A 182 22.08 -14.01 -6.24
CA SER A 182 21.31 -14.59 -5.13
C SER A 182 19.81 -14.78 -5.42
N GLN A 183 19.30 -14.32 -6.58
CA GLN A 183 17.87 -14.33 -6.95
C GLN A 183 17.66 -14.71 -8.43
N ASN A 184 17.47 -16.00 -8.69
CA ASN A 184 17.32 -16.59 -10.04
C ASN A 184 16.36 -15.84 -10.98
N ALA A 185 15.23 -15.33 -10.48
CA ALA A 185 14.24 -14.65 -11.31
C ALA A 185 14.73 -13.29 -11.84
N ILE A 186 15.48 -12.55 -11.03
CA ILE A 186 16.01 -11.23 -11.41
C ILE A 186 17.25 -11.41 -12.29
N GLN A 187 18.09 -12.41 -12.01
CA GLN A 187 19.22 -12.77 -12.85
C GLN A 187 18.79 -13.04 -14.30
N LYS A 188 17.77 -13.88 -14.51
CA LYS A 188 17.25 -14.19 -15.85
C LYS A 188 16.73 -12.94 -16.57
N ALA A 189 16.02 -12.06 -15.86
CA ALA A 189 15.50 -10.83 -16.44
C ALA A 189 16.63 -9.90 -16.93
N LEU A 190 17.71 -9.79 -16.16
CA LEU A 190 18.87 -8.98 -16.52
C LEU A 190 19.73 -9.59 -17.62
N GLN A 191 19.93 -10.91 -17.61
CA GLN A 191 20.57 -11.61 -18.72
C GLN A 191 19.78 -11.39 -20.01
N THR A 192 18.45 -11.46 -19.96
CA THR A 192 17.62 -11.20 -21.13
C THR A 192 17.80 -9.77 -21.65
N GLU A 193 17.77 -8.79 -20.76
CA GLU A 193 17.82 -7.37 -21.14
C GLU A 193 19.23 -6.92 -21.59
N PHE A 194 20.28 -7.37 -20.89
CA PHE A 194 21.64 -6.86 -21.04
C PHE A 194 22.65 -7.87 -21.60
N ALA A 195 22.23 -9.07 -22.05
CA ALA A 195 23.15 -10.11 -22.55
C ALA A 195 24.17 -9.60 -23.56
N SER A 196 23.71 -8.83 -24.55
CA SER A 196 24.59 -8.28 -25.60
C SER A 196 25.63 -7.34 -25.01
N SER A 197 25.22 -6.48 -24.08
CA SER A 197 26.09 -5.49 -23.43
C SER A 197 27.07 -6.13 -22.46
N PHE A 198 26.64 -7.15 -21.72
CA PHE A 198 27.50 -7.95 -20.86
C PHE A 198 28.54 -8.72 -21.66
N LYS A 199 28.14 -9.34 -22.78
CA LYS A 199 29.08 -10.01 -23.69
C LYS A 199 30.09 -9.04 -24.29
N GLN A 200 29.66 -7.83 -24.64
CA GLN A 200 30.55 -6.79 -25.15
C GLN A 200 31.56 -6.35 -24.09
N ILE A 201 31.11 -6.01 -22.87
CA ILE A 201 32.02 -5.64 -21.78
C ILE A 201 33.00 -6.77 -21.50
N HIS A 202 32.54 -8.02 -21.46
CA HIS A 202 33.41 -9.16 -21.23
C HIS A 202 34.51 -9.25 -22.31
N SER A 203 34.15 -9.10 -23.59
CA SER A 203 35.11 -9.08 -24.70
C SER A 203 36.10 -7.93 -24.60
N ASP A 204 35.62 -6.73 -24.26
CA ASP A 204 36.47 -5.55 -24.06
C ASP A 204 37.46 -5.85 -22.92
N LEU A 205 36.98 -6.27 -21.76
CA LEU A 205 37.84 -6.59 -20.62
C LEU A 205 38.88 -7.66 -20.94
N HIS A 206 38.50 -8.73 -21.65
CA HIS A 206 39.42 -9.79 -22.09
C HIS A 206 40.61 -9.21 -22.87
N PHE A 207 40.31 -8.40 -23.89
CA PHE A 207 41.33 -7.73 -24.71
C PHE A 207 42.25 -6.83 -23.86
N TYR A 208 41.69 -6.07 -22.93
CA TYR A 208 42.47 -5.19 -22.05
C TYR A 208 43.36 -5.95 -21.06
N PHE A 209 42.93 -7.12 -20.59
CA PHE A 209 43.77 -8.02 -19.80
C PHE A 209 44.92 -8.60 -20.62
N GLU A 210 44.66 -9.07 -21.84
CA GLU A 210 45.70 -9.59 -22.74
C GLU A 210 46.76 -8.53 -23.07
N GLN A 211 46.34 -7.29 -23.28
CA GLN A 211 47.24 -6.17 -23.55
C GLN A 211 47.93 -5.58 -22.32
N LYS A 212 47.66 -6.10 -21.11
CA LYS A 212 48.17 -5.56 -19.83
C LYS A 212 47.94 -4.05 -19.67
N LYS A 213 46.82 -3.55 -20.21
CA LYS A 213 46.47 -2.12 -20.17
C LYS A 213 45.75 -1.71 -18.89
N ILE A 214 45.30 -2.67 -18.09
CA ILE A 214 44.61 -2.40 -16.83
C ILE A 214 45.65 -2.10 -15.75
N PRO A 215 45.56 -0.95 -15.05
CA PRO A 215 46.46 -0.63 -13.95
C PRO A 215 46.41 -1.66 -12.82
N ASP A 216 47.56 -2.01 -12.24
CA ASP A 216 47.67 -2.96 -11.12
C ASP A 216 46.76 -2.58 -9.94
N THR A 217 46.58 -1.29 -9.70
CA THR A 217 45.72 -0.76 -8.64
C THR A 217 44.27 -1.21 -8.77
N TRP A 218 43.79 -1.53 -9.98
CA TRP A 218 42.38 -1.84 -10.28
C TRP A 218 42.16 -3.21 -10.90
N TYR A 219 43.25 -3.94 -11.11
CA TYR A 219 43.25 -5.27 -11.69
C TYR A 219 42.24 -6.19 -10.99
N ARG A 220 42.16 -6.12 -9.66
CA ARG A 220 41.26 -6.94 -8.85
C ARG A 220 39.79 -6.64 -9.12
N GLU A 221 39.40 -5.37 -9.14
CA GLU A 221 38.03 -4.94 -9.38
C GLU A 221 37.54 -5.34 -10.78
N PHE A 222 38.38 -5.13 -11.79
CA PHE A 222 38.08 -5.54 -13.17
C PHE A 222 38.02 -7.06 -13.30
N LYS A 223 38.93 -7.80 -12.63
CA LYS A 223 38.95 -9.25 -12.68
C LYS A 223 37.69 -9.85 -12.06
N ASN A 224 37.26 -9.32 -10.91
CA ASN A 224 36.01 -9.73 -10.28
C ASN A 224 34.80 -9.50 -11.19
N LEU A 225 34.73 -8.35 -11.87
CA LEU A 225 33.65 -8.06 -12.82
C LEU A 225 33.69 -9.01 -14.02
N TYR A 226 34.88 -9.28 -14.57
CA TYR A 226 35.08 -10.20 -15.69
C TYR A 226 34.57 -11.61 -15.36
N GLU A 227 34.98 -12.17 -14.22
CA GLU A 227 34.54 -13.50 -13.75
C GLU A 227 33.02 -13.54 -13.49
N LEU A 228 32.46 -12.46 -12.95
CA LEU A 228 31.00 -12.32 -12.79
C LEU A 228 30.25 -12.35 -14.12
N LEU A 229 30.77 -11.67 -15.14
CA LEU A 229 30.14 -11.64 -16.46
C LEU A 229 30.23 -13.00 -17.16
N ASP A 230 31.34 -13.73 -16.98
CA ASP A 230 31.54 -15.08 -17.54
C ASP A 230 30.52 -16.09 -16.98
N THR A 231 30.31 -16.08 -15.66
CA THR A 231 29.28 -16.93 -15.01
C THR A 231 27.84 -16.56 -15.37
N THR A 232 27.61 -15.35 -15.90
CA THR A 232 26.28 -14.93 -16.38
C THR A 232 26.06 -15.15 -17.87
N ALA A 233 27.04 -15.65 -18.62
CA ALA A 233 26.93 -15.94 -20.06
C ALA A 233 26.57 -17.40 -20.37
N GLN A 234 26.63 -18.29 -19.37
CA GLN A 234 26.17 -19.69 -19.41
C GLN A 234 24.71 -19.82 -18.99
#